data_AF-A0A2X2J146-F1
#
_entry.id   AF-A0A2X2J146-F1
#
_cell.length_a   1.000
_cell.length_b   1.000
_cell.length_c   1.000
_cell.angle_alpha   90.00
_cell.angle_beta   90.00
_cell.angle_gamma   90.00
#
_symmetry.space_group_name_H-M   'P 1'
#
loop_
_entity.id
_entity.type
_entity.pdbx_description
1 polymer ?
#
loop_
_entity_poly.entity_id
_entity_poly.type
_entity_poly.pdbx_seq_one_letter_code
_entity_poly.pdbx_strand_id
1 'polypeptide(L)'
;MALVNIPRLDLLHYTQGTQEQRNQFIQDIGKAFNETGFVTIANHGLSKELIEELYQVVPEFFALPTEIKEKYEFPELAGQRGYTAKGREKAKDAKTPDLKEFWQRGQTIVGEEYSKADFPDNPEVAEIPRFNGVTAEVYKKLEDTGRDLLKAIATYLDLEENYFEQYVINGNSILRAIHYFPINDPDALAPDAVRAGATKILTSSPY
;
A
#
# COMPACT_ATOMS: atom_id res chain seq x y z
N MET A 1 12.90 -4.17 27.56
CA MET A 1 11.86 -3.95 26.53
C MET A 1 11.16 -5.27 26.31
N ALA A 2 9.82 -5.31 26.40
CA ALA A 2 9.09 -6.51 26.03
C ALA A 2 9.24 -6.72 24.51
N LEU A 3 9.57 -7.95 24.10
CA LEU A 3 9.59 -8.31 22.68
C LEU A 3 8.16 -8.26 22.16
N VAL A 4 7.84 -7.29 21.30
CA VAL A 4 6.57 -7.27 20.58
C VAL A 4 6.64 -8.37 19.53
N ASN A 5 5.91 -9.45 19.74
CA ASN A 5 5.78 -10.53 18.77
C ASN A 5 4.68 -10.15 17.77
N ILE A 6 5.02 -9.98 16.50
CA ILE A 6 4.03 -9.74 15.44
C ILE A 6 3.64 -11.12 14.88
N PRO A 7 2.38 -11.56 15.06
CA PRO A 7 1.96 -12.88 14.61
C PRO A 7 2.06 -13.01 13.08
N ARG A 8 2.35 -14.24 12.64
CA ARG A 8 2.32 -14.64 11.23
C ARG A 8 1.14 -15.56 11.00
N LEU A 9 0.21 -15.13 10.15
CA LEU A 9 -0.97 -15.91 9.76
C LEU A 9 -0.85 -16.37 8.32
N ASP A 10 -1.43 -17.52 8.01
CA ASP A 10 -1.49 -18.07 6.66
C ASP A 10 -2.89 -17.83 6.07
N LEU A 11 -2.99 -17.03 5.01
CA LEU A 11 -4.29 -16.69 4.40
C LEU A 11 -4.99 -17.92 3.82
N LEU A 12 -4.25 -18.98 3.45
CA LEU A 12 -4.86 -20.21 2.96
C LEU A 12 -5.64 -20.94 4.05
N HIS A 13 -5.29 -20.77 5.33
CA HIS A 13 -6.11 -21.30 6.43
C HIS A 13 -7.51 -20.69 6.45
N TYR A 14 -7.64 -19.42 6.05
CA TYR A 14 -8.94 -18.75 5.97
C TYR A 14 -9.71 -19.09 4.69
N THR A 15 -9.03 -19.06 3.55
CA THR A 15 -9.67 -19.15 2.21
C THR A 15 -9.87 -20.59 1.72
N GLN A 16 -9.03 -21.53 2.15
CA GLN A 16 -9.00 -22.91 1.65
C GLN A 16 -8.85 -23.97 2.75
N GLY A 17 -8.70 -23.56 4.02
CA GLY A 17 -8.49 -24.45 5.16
C GLY A 17 -9.74 -25.16 5.64
N THR A 18 -9.57 -26.04 6.63
CA THR A 18 -10.70 -26.64 7.34
C THR A 18 -11.46 -25.59 8.16
N GLN A 19 -12.65 -25.94 8.65
CA GLN A 19 -13.42 -25.05 9.52
C GLN A 19 -12.64 -24.66 10.78
N GLU A 20 -11.86 -25.58 11.35
CA GLU A 20 -11.01 -25.33 12.50
C GLU A 20 -9.89 -24.34 12.17
N GLN A 21 -9.21 -24.52 11.02
CA GLN A 21 -8.16 -23.60 10.57
C GLN A 21 -8.70 -22.21 10.30
N ARG A 22 -9.88 -22.13 9.67
CA ARG A 22 -10.57 -20.87 9.39
C ARG A 22 -10.97 -20.14 10.67
N ASN A 23 -11.55 -20.86 11.64
CA ASN A 23 -11.92 -20.30 12.94
C ASN A 23 -10.68 -19.83 13.72
N GLN A 24 -9.60 -20.60 13.70
CA GLN A 24 -8.34 -20.22 14.35
C GLN A 24 -7.77 -18.93 13.73
N PHE A 25 -7.77 -18.83 12.39
CA PHE A 25 -7.34 -17.62 11.70
C PHE A 25 -8.15 -16.38 12.12
N ILE A 26 -9.48 -16.50 12.20
CA ILE A 26 -10.40 -15.43 12.63
C ILE A 26 -10.07 -14.96 14.06
N GLN A 27 -9.80 -15.89 14.97
CA GLN A 27 -9.43 -15.54 16.35
C GLN A 27 -8.05 -14.86 16.42
N ASP A 28 -7.07 -15.39 15.69
CA ASP A 28 -5.71 -14.87 15.72
C ASP A 28 -5.58 -13.49 15.08
N ILE A 29 -6.30 -13.23 13.97
CA ILE A 29 -6.30 -11.91 13.32
C ILE A 29 -6.96 -10.85 14.21
N GLY A 30 -8.10 -11.18 14.83
CA GLY A 30 -8.78 -10.29 15.75
C GLY A 30 -7.93 -9.96 16.99
N LYS A 31 -7.27 -10.98 17.55
CA LYS A 31 -6.33 -10.80 18.66
C LYS A 31 -5.15 -9.92 18.27
N ALA A 32 -4.54 -10.14 17.11
CA ALA A 32 -3.42 -9.34 16.62
C ALA A 32 -3.77 -7.84 16.53
N PHE A 33 -4.95 -7.51 15.98
CA PHE A 33 -5.38 -6.13 15.88
C PHE A 33 -5.73 -5.47 17.23
N ASN A 34 -6.15 -6.24 18.24
CA ASN A 34 -6.41 -5.72 19.58
C ASN A 34 -5.14 -5.55 20.43
N GLU A 35 -4.13 -6.41 20.24
CA GLU A 35 -2.93 -6.42 21.09
C GLU A 35 -1.80 -5.57 20.52
N THR A 36 -1.45 -5.76 19.25
CA THR A 36 -0.30 -5.12 18.61
C THR A 36 -0.71 -4.10 17.56
N GLY A 37 -1.89 -4.28 16.96
CA GLY A 37 -2.32 -3.53 15.77
C GLY A 37 -1.64 -4.00 14.48
N PHE A 38 -0.81 -5.05 14.53
CA PHE A 38 -0.01 -5.53 13.40
C PHE A 38 -0.05 -7.05 13.25
N VAL A 39 -0.06 -7.51 12.02
CA VAL A 39 0.01 -8.92 11.64
C VAL A 39 0.84 -9.07 10.37
N THR A 40 1.53 -10.20 10.21
CA THR A 40 2.16 -10.59 8.95
C THR A 40 1.34 -11.70 8.29
N ILE A 41 1.10 -11.58 6.99
CA ILE A 41 0.29 -12.54 6.22
C ILE A 41 1.19 -13.33 5.28
N ALA A 42 1.09 -14.65 5.31
CA ALA A 42 1.68 -15.55 4.33
C ALA A 42 0.63 -15.99 3.29
N ASN A 43 1.10 -16.42 2.12
CA ASN A 43 0.27 -16.87 1.02
C ASN A 43 -0.80 -15.85 0.60
N HIS A 44 -0.42 -14.57 0.61
CA HIS A 44 -1.23 -13.40 0.22
C HIS A 44 -1.43 -13.26 -1.30
N GLY A 45 -1.39 -14.36 -2.05
CA GLY A 45 -1.70 -14.39 -3.48
C GLY A 45 -0.70 -13.77 -4.46
N LEU A 46 0.34 -13.06 -4.00
CA LEU A 46 1.45 -12.62 -4.86
C LEU A 46 2.42 -13.79 -5.06
N SER A 47 2.67 -14.18 -6.31
CA SER A 47 3.68 -15.20 -6.60
C SER A 47 5.08 -14.64 -6.42
N LYS A 48 6.05 -15.52 -6.27
CA LYS A 48 7.47 -15.12 -6.15
C LYS A 48 7.92 -14.39 -7.41
N GLU A 49 7.49 -14.86 -8.58
CA GLU A 49 7.81 -14.28 -9.88
C GLU A 49 7.24 -12.86 -10.03
N LEU A 50 5.99 -12.63 -9.58
CA LEU A 50 5.39 -11.30 -9.61
C LEU A 50 6.08 -10.33 -8.65
N ILE A 51 6.51 -10.82 -7.48
CA ILE A 51 7.31 -10.03 -6.54
C ILE A 51 8.65 -9.66 -7.18
N GLU A 52 9.34 -10.62 -7.80
CA GLU A 52 10.61 -10.39 -8.49
C GLU A 52 10.46 -9.38 -9.64
N GLU A 53 9.42 -9.52 -10.47
CA GLU A 53 9.09 -8.54 -11.52
C GLU A 53 8.82 -7.15 -10.94
N LEU A 54 8.06 -7.05 -9.83
CA LEU A 54 7.80 -5.76 -9.17
C LEU A 54 9.11 -5.12 -8.68
N TYR A 55 9.97 -5.90 -8.04
CA TYR A 55 11.29 -5.45 -7.59
C TYR A 55 12.29 -5.21 -8.73
N GLN A 56 11.96 -5.57 -9.97
CA GLN A 56 12.71 -5.18 -11.15
C GLN A 56 12.18 -3.85 -11.72
N VAL A 57 10.89 -3.78 -12.04
CA VAL A 57 10.32 -2.65 -12.78
C VAL A 57 10.26 -1.36 -11.95
N VAL A 58 10.06 -1.46 -10.63
CA VAL A 58 9.99 -0.29 -9.75
C VAL A 58 11.34 0.41 -9.63
N PRO A 59 12.46 -0.27 -9.33
CA PRO A 59 13.77 0.35 -9.37
C PRO A 59 14.16 0.88 -10.77
N GLU A 60 13.81 0.17 -11.85
CA GLU A 60 14.03 0.65 -13.21
C GLU A 60 13.34 2.01 -13.43
N PHE A 61 12.11 2.17 -12.94
CA PHE A 61 11.40 3.45 -13.01
C PHE A 61 12.12 4.55 -12.25
N PHE A 62 12.52 4.31 -11.00
CA PHE A 62 13.21 5.32 -10.20
C PHE A 62 14.61 5.66 -10.71
N ALA A 63 15.23 4.75 -11.48
CA ALA A 63 16.49 4.96 -12.17
C ALA A 63 16.37 5.78 -13.47
N LEU A 64 15.16 6.04 -13.97
CA LEU A 64 14.97 6.90 -15.13
C LEU A 64 15.48 8.34 -14.86
N PRO A 65 15.90 9.07 -15.91
CA PRO A 65 16.26 10.48 -15.78
C PRO A 65 15.12 11.28 -15.14
N THR A 66 15.46 12.26 -14.31
CA THR A 66 14.48 13.10 -13.60
C THR A 66 13.47 13.73 -14.57
N GLU A 67 13.93 14.21 -15.72
CA GLU A 67 13.11 14.84 -16.75
C GLU A 67 12.09 13.88 -17.38
N ILE A 68 12.33 12.57 -17.29
CA ILE A 68 11.36 11.53 -17.70
C ILE A 68 10.36 11.28 -16.59
N LYS A 69 10.83 11.11 -15.34
CA LYS A 69 9.95 10.87 -14.18
C LYS A 69 8.98 12.02 -13.93
N GLU A 70 9.43 13.26 -14.09
CA GLU A 70 8.63 14.48 -13.92
C GLU A 70 7.45 14.57 -14.89
N LYS A 71 7.48 13.87 -16.04
CA LYS A 71 6.32 13.79 -16.96
C LYS A 71 5.12 13.09 -16.32
N TYR A 72 5.36 12.32 -15.27
CA TYR A 72 4.34 11.60 -14.52
C TYR A 72 3.98 12.27 -13.20
N GLU A 73 4.46 13.49 -12.94
CA GLU A 73 4.04 14.30 -11.80
C GLU A 73 2.83 15.15 -12.20
N PHE A 74 1.70 14.92 -11.54
CA PHE A 74 0.43 15.60 -11.81
C PHE A 74 0.01 16.40 -10.56
N PRO A 75 0.42 17.68 -10.43
CA PRO A 75 0.12 18.50 -9.26
C PRO A 75 -1.37 18.61 -8.94
N GLU A 76 -2.22 18.60 -9.96
CA GLU A 76 -3.68 18.63 -9.87
C GLU A 76 -4.27 17.38 -9.19
N LEU A 77 -3.53 16.27 -9.14
CA LEU A 77 -3.95 15.03 -8.48
C LEU A 77 -3.44 14.93 -7.03
N ALA A 78 -2.81 15.97 -6.50
CA ALA A 78 -2.29 16.03 -5.13
C ALA A 78 -1.41 14.81 -4.74
N GLY A 79 -0.67 14.26 -5.72
CA GLY A 79 0.18 13.08 -5.51
C GLY A 79 -0.58 11.75 -5.38
N GLN A 80 -1.89 11.69 -5.64
CA GLN A 80 -2.67 10.45 -5.53
C GLN A 80 -2.39 9.45 -6.66
N ARG A 81 -1.80 9.90 -7.77
CA ARG A 81 -1.45 9.11 -8.95
C ARG A 81 -0.09 9.54 -9.48
N GLY A 82 0.63 8.60 -10.09
CA GLY A 82 1.89 8.88 -10.78
C GLY A 82 3.04 9.13 -9.84
N TYR A 83 3.99 9.95 -10.30
CA TYR A 83 5.25 10.24 -9.64
C TYR A 83 5.12 11.44 -8.69
N THR A 84 5.89 11.40 -7.61
CA THR A 84 6.13 12.59 -6.79
C THR A 84 7.61 12.68 -6.43
N ALA A 85 8.18 13.82 -6.79
CA ALA A 85 9.58 14.11 -6.61
C ALA A 85 9.97 14.30 -5.14
N LYS A 86 11.28 14.20 -4.92
CA LYS A 86 11.93 14.45 -3.63
C LYS A 86 11.55 15.83 -3.06
N GLY A 87 11.31 15.88 -1.75
CA GLY A 87 11.06 17.12 -1.02
C GLY A 87 9.68 17.76 -1.21
N ARG A 88 8.76 17.08 -1.90
CA ARG A 88 7.34 17.50 -2.04
C ARG A 88 6.51 17.20 -0.80
N GLU A 89 6.62 15.98 -0.25
CA GLU A 89 6.07 15.67 1.06
C GLU A 89 7.01 16.19 2.15
N LYS A 90 6.47 16.99 3.08
CA LYS A 90 7.16 17.37 4.32
C LYS A 90 6.52 16.59 5.46
N ALA A 91 7.30 15.83 6.21
CA ALA A 91 6.86 15.39 7.53
C ALA A 91 6.50 16.62 8.37
N LYS A 92 5.39 16.56 9.11
CA LYS A 92 4.97 17.63 10.02
C LYS A 92 6.15 17.90 10.98
N ASP A 93 6.61 19.16 11.01
CA ASP A 93 7.72 19.68 11.84
C ASP A 93 9.17 19.41 11.38
N ALA A 94 9.42 18.80 10.21
CA ALA A 94 10.79 18.57 9.72
C ALA A 94 11.37 19.79 8.94
N LYS A 95 12.58 20.22 9.31
CA LYS A 95 13.33 21.29 8.60
C LYS A 95 14.01 20.82 7.31
N THR A 96 14.21 19.51 7.17
CA THR A 96 14.92 18.88 6.04
C THR A 96 13.90 18.23 5.11
N PRO A 97 13.95 18.47 3.78
CA PRO A 97 13.05 17.79 2.83
C PRO A 97 13.23 16.27 2.89
N ASP A 98 12.12 15.52 2.88
CA ASP A 98 12.17 14.05 2.87
C ASP A 98 13.03 13.55 1.69
N LEU A 99 14.05 12.73 2.00
CA LEU A 99 14.94 12.11 1.03
C LEU A 99 14.27 10.88 0.38
N LYS A 100 13.06 11.05 -0.12
CA LYS A 100 12.28 9.98 -0.75
C LYS A 100 11.53 10.49 -1.98
N GLU A 101 11.32 9.60 -2.92
CA GLU A 101 10.42 9.79 -4.06
C GLU A 101 9.43 8.62 -4.07
N PHE A 102 8.26 8.81 -4.68
CA PHE A 102 7.24 7.76 -4.74
C PHE A 102 6.53 7.70 -6.07
N TRP A 103 6.00 6.51 -6.36
CA TRP A 103 5.04 6.25 -7.41
C TRP A 103 3.75 5.72 -6.79
N GLN A 104 2.61 6.26 -7.23
CA GLN A 104 1.30 5.86 -6.75
C GLN A 104 0.40 5.37 -7.89
N ARG A 105 -0.18 4.18 -7.69
CA ARG A 105 -1.25 3.64 -8.51
C ARG A 105 -2.50 3.51 -7.64
N GLY A 106 -3.60 4.11 -8.07
CA GLY A 106 -4.88 3.96 -7.39
C GLY A 106 -5.81 2.94 -8.03
N GLN A 107 -7.04 2.93 -7.53
CA GLN A 107 -8.09 2.03 -7.96
C GLN A 107 -8.39 2.12 -9.45
N THR A 108 -8.65 0.97 -10.07
CA THR A 108 -9.27 0.91 -11.40
C THR A 108 -10.75 0.57 -11.20
N ILE A 109 -11.59 1.58 -11.38
CA ILE A 109 -13.02 1.48 -11.07
C ILE A 109 -13.74 0.60 -12.09
N VAL A 110 -14.60 -0.29 -11.59
CA VAL A 110 -15.50 -1.10 -12.41
C VAL A 110 -16.91 -0.49 -12.35
N GLY A 111 -17.50 -0.21 -13.51
CA GLY A 111 -18.81 0.43 -13.66
C GLY A 111 -18.75 1.88 -14.18
N GLU A 112 -19.88 2.44 -14.59
CA GLU A 112 -19.96 3.71 -15.35
C GLU A 112 -20.27 4.96 -14.50
N GLU A 113 -20.54 4.82 -13.19
CA GLU A 113 -21.11 5.91 -12.37
C GLU A 113 -20.10 6.68 -11.50
N TYR A 114 -18.85 6.85 -11.94
CA TYR A 114 -17.83 7.50 -11.11
C TYR A 114 -17.23 8.75 -11.73
N SER A 115 -17.09 9.79 -10.92
CA SER A 115 -16.44 11.04 -11.28
C SER A 115 -14.92 10.83 -11.41
N LYS A 116 -14.36 11.25 -12.55
CA LYS A 116 -12.90 11.30 -12.75
C LYS A 116 -12.19 12.30 -11.83
N ALA A 117 -12.93 13.23 -11.21
CA ALA A 117 -12.38 14.12 -10.19
C ALA A 117 -12.06 13.36 -8.90
N ASP A 118 -12.90 12.38 -8.52
CA ASP A 118 -12.72 11.57 -7.31
C ASP A 118 -11.84 10.35 -7.58
N PHE A 119 -11.92 9.79 -8.79
CA PHE A 119 -11.16 8.63 -9.23
C PHE A 119 -10.40 8.94 -10.53
N PRO A 120 -9.28 9.67 -10.43
CA PRO A 120 -8.46 9.97 -11.60
C PRO A 120 -7.83 8.70 -12.18
N ASP A 121 -7.66 8.72 -13.50
CA ASP A 121 -7.02 7.63 -14.23
C ASP A 121 -5.57 7.44 -13.80
N ASN A 122 -5.12 6.18 -13.84
CA ASN A 122 -3.72 5.87 -13.59
C ASN A 122 -2.89 6.27 -14.82
N PRO A 123 -1.77 6.99 -14.64
CA PRO A 123 -0.85 7.25 -15.73
C PRO A 123 -0.15 5.96 -16.18
N GLU A 124 0.14 5.87 -17.48
CA GLU A 124 0.81 4.73 -18.10
C GLU A 124 2.28 5.06 -18.37
N VAL A 125 3.20 4.34 -17.72
CA VAL A 125 4.64 4.46 -17.95
C VAL A 125 5.01 3.81 -19.27
N ALA A 126 5.53 4.58 -20.21
CA ALA A 126 5.85 4.11 -21.56
C ALA A 126 7.26 3.49 -21.66
N GLU A 127 8.20 3.89 -20.80
CA GLU A 127 9.60 3.51 -20.89
C GLU A 127 9.86 2.06 -20.45
N ILE A 128 8.97 1.48 -19.63
CA ILE A 128 9.16 0.17 -19.00
C ILE A 128 7.95 -0.71 -19.35
N PRO A 129 8.06 -1.59 -20.36
CA PRO A 129 6.91 -2.31 -20.94
C PRO A 129 6.03 -3.07 -19.95
N ARG A 130 6.61 -3.59 -18.86
CA ARG A 130 5.89 -4.40 -17.86
C ARG A 130 5.42 -3.61 -16.63
N PHE A 131 5.81 -2.34 -16.49
CA PHE A 131 5.56 -1.56 -15.28
C PHE A 131 4.06 -1.44 -14.95
N ASN A 132 3.26 -1.04 -15.94
CA ASN A 132 1.82 -0.82 -15.71
C ASN A 132 1.10 -2.14 -15.43
N GLY A 133 1.44 -3.19 -16.17
CA GLY A 133 0.86 -4.52 -15.98
C GLY A 133 1.18 -5.12 -14.61
N VAL A 134 2.45 -5.10 -14.20
CA VAL A 134 2.89 -5.63 -12.91
C VAL A 134 2.29 -4.84 -11.75
N THR A 135 2.32 -3.51 -11.80
CA THR A 135 1.74 -2.69 -10.72
C THR A 135 0.22 -2.83 -10.63
N ALA A 136 -0.49 -3.02 -11.75
CA ALA A 136 -1.92 -3.31 -11.76
C ALA A 136 -2.24 -4.68 -11.15
N GLU A 137 -1.48 -5.71 -11.51
CA GLU A 137 -1.68 -7.07 -10.98
C GLU A 137 -1.41 -7.13 -9.48
N VAL A 138 -0.31 -6.50 -9.03
CA VAL A 138 0.04 -6.40 -7.61
C VAL A 138 -1.04 -5.65 -6.83
N TYR A 139 -1.51 -4.50 -7.36
CA TYR A 139 -2.60 -3.75 -6.74
C TYR A 139 -3.82 -4.65 -6.54
N LYS A 140 -4.25 -5.35 -7.59
CA LYS A 140 -5.46 -6.17 -7.55
C LYS A 140 -5.36 -7.33 -6.56
N LYS A 141 -4.21 -8.02 -6.52
CA LYS A 141 -3.98 -9.12 -5.57
C LYS A 141 -3.95 -8.65 -4.11
N LEU A 142 -3.36 -7.48 -3.85
CA LEU A 142 -3.36 -6.89 -2.52
C LEU A 142 -4.74 -6.40 -2.09
N GLU A 143 -5.53 -5.85 -3.03
CA GLU A 143 -6.92 -5.50 -2.79
C GLU A 143 -7.75 -6.74 -2.42
N ASP A 144 -7.68 -7.80 -3.21
CA ASP A 144 -8.43 -9.04 -2.94
C ASP A 144 -8.01 -9.66 -1.60
N THR A 145 -6.71 -9.65 -1.29
CA THR A 145 -6.22 -10.04 0.04
C THR A 145 -6.83 -9.17 1.14
N GLY A 146 -6.84 -7.84 0.98
CA GLY A 146 -7.43 -6.92 1.95
C GLY A 146 -8.91 -7.19 2.20
N ARG A 147 -9.67 -7.55 1.15
CA ARG A 147 -11.08 -7.95 1.27
C ARG A 147 -11.25 -9.22 2.09
N ASP A 148 -10.43 -10.25 1.86
CA ASP A 148 -10.48 -11.48 2.65
C ASP A 148 -10.14 -11.23 4.14
N LEU A 149 -9.17 -10.36 4.41
CA LEU A 149 -8.85 -9.96 5.79
C LEU A 149 -10.02 -9.22 6.45
N LEU A 150 -10.71 -8.34 5.72
CA LEU A 150 -11.88 -7.63 6.23
C LEU A 150 -13.04 -8.58 6.54
N LYS A 151 -13.25 -9.62 5.73
CA LYS A 151 -14.25 -10.65 6.04
C LYS A 151 -13.92 -11.40 7.31
N ALA A 152 -12.65 -11.79 7.50
CA ALA A 152 -12.21 -12.43 8.73
C ALA A 152 -12.40 -11.51 9.96
N ILE A 153 -12.11 -10.21 9.82
CA ILE A 153 -12.34 -9.21 10.86
C ILE A 153 -13.85 -9.05 11.16
N ALA A 154 -14.70 -9.00 10.13
CA ALA A 154 -16.15 -8.91 10.31
C ALA A 154 -16.68 -10.10 11.13
N THR A 155 -16.24 -11.31 10.80
CA THR A 155 -16.64 -12.51 11.55
C THR A 155 -16.11 -12.49 12.99
N TYR A 156 -14.89 -11.98 13.23
CA TYR A 156 -14.37 -11.83 14.59
C TYR A 156 -15.18 -10.84 15.44
N LEU A 157 -15.76 -9.82 14.80
CA LEU A 157 -16.61 -8.81 15.44
C LEU A 157 -18.07 -9.24 15.59
N ASP A 158 -18.39 -10.52 15.37
CA ASP A 158 -19.75 -11.06 15.33
C ASP A 158 -20.68 -10.34 14.32
N LEU A 159 -20.11 -9.86 13.21
CA LEU A 159 -20.84 -9.28 12.08
C LEU A 159 -21.04 -10.32 10.95
N GLU A 160 -21.92 -10.00 10.01
CA GLU A 160 -22.00 -10.75 8.76
C GLU A 160 -20.65 -10.73 8.04
N GLU A 161 -20.22 -11.87 7.50
CA GLU A 161 -18.90 -12.02 6.87
C GLU A 161 -18.64 -10.95 5.79
N ASN A 162 -19.65 -10.61 4.99
CA ASN A 162 -19.54 -9.63 3.92
C ASN A 162 -19.87 -8.19 4.35
N TYR A 163 -19.96 -7.90 5.65
CA TYR A 163 -20.38 -6.59 6.16
C TYR A 163 -19.59 -5.42 5.55
N PHE A 164 -18.28 -5.59 5.38
CA PHE A 164 -17.40 -4.55 4.85
C PHE A 164 -17.40 -4.42 3.32
N GLU A 165 -17.89 -5.41 2.57
CA GLU A 165 -17.79 -5.47 1.11
C GLU A 165 -18.39 -4.23 0.43
N GLN A 166 -19.55 -3.78 0.93
CA GLN A 166 -20.24 -2.58 0.41
C GLN A 166 -19.44 -1.28 0.59
N TYR A 167 -18.52 -1.23 1.56
CA TYR A 167 -17.73 -0.04 1.87
C TYR A 167 -16.38 -0.02 1.15
N VAL A 168 -15.93 -1.16 0.64
CA VAL A 168 -14.61 -1.31 0.01
C VAL A 168 -14.67 -1.61 -1.47
N ILE A 169 -15.84 -1.98 -2.00
CA ILE A 169 -16.05 -2.02 -3.45
C ILE A 169 -15.76 -0.65 -4.06
N ASN A 170 -14.90 -0.61 -5.08
CA ASN A 170 -14.41 0.64 -5.67
C ASN A 170 -13.81 1.60 -4.62
N GLY A 171 -13.26 1.06 -3.53
CA GLY A 171 -12.60 1.84 -2.48
C GLY A 171 -11.37 2.59 -3.01
N ASN A 172 -11.05 3.74 -2.39
CA ASN A 172 -9.97 4.61 -2.84
C ASN A 172 -8.58 4.15 -2.33
N SER A 173 -8.28 2.86 -2.51
CA SER A 173 -7.00 2.25 -2.13
C SER A 173 -5.89 2.69 -3.09
N ILE A 174 -4.65 2.78 -2.57
CA ILE A 174 -3.47 3.20 -3.33
C ILE A 174 -2.33 2.22 -3.09
N LEU A 175 -1.74 1.69 -4.17
CA LEU A 175 -0.42 1.08 -4.17
C LEU A 175 0.63 2.18 -4.25
N ARG A 176 1.52 2.23 -3.25
CA ARG A 176 2.61 3.21 -3.20
C ARG A 176 3.96 2.49 -3.21
N ALA A 177 4.73 2.71 -4.26
CA ALA A 177 6.15 2.36 -4.31
C ALA A 177 6.98 3.55 -3.79
N ILE A 178 7.94 3.30 -2.89
CA ILE A 178 8.76 4.34 -2.26
C ILE A 178 10.23 4.01 -2.47
N HIS A 179 10.98 4.98 -2.98
CA HIS A 179 12.43 4.92 -3.06
C HIS A 179 13.05 5.92 -2.09
N TYR A 180 13.89 5.44 -1.19
CA TYR A 180 14.66 6.27 -0.26
C TYR A 180 16.07 6.46 -0.81
N PHE A 181 16.48 7.71 -1.00
CA PHE A 181 17.83 8.02 -1.48
C PHE A 181 18.88 7.61 -0.43
N PRO A 182 20.08 7.18 -0.86
CA PRO A 182 21.16 6.85 0.06
C PRO A 182 21.58 8.10 0.86
N ILE A 183 21.92 7.87 2.12
CA ILE A 183 22.49 8.88 3.01
C ILE A 183 24.01 8.71 2.94
N ASN A 184 24.66 9.59 2.18
CA ASN A 184 26.11 9.50 1.94
C ASN A 184 26.94 10.12 3.08
N ASP A 185 26.34 11.00 3.87
CA ASP A 185 26.96 11.60 5.06
C ASP A 185 25.93 11.63 6.20
N PRO A 186 25.95 10.63 7.10
CA PRO A 186 25.06 10.57 8.25
C PRO A 186 25.26 11.73 9.22
N ASP A 187 26.46 12.30 9.29
CA ASP A 187 26.82 13.36 10.24
C ASP A 187 26.40 14.76 9.73
N ALA A 188 26.15 14.89 8.42
CA ALA A 188 25.54 16.07 7.81
C ALA A 188 24.00 16.12 7.92
N LEU A 189 23.36 15.06 8.43
CA LEU A 189 21.93 15.07 8.67
C LEU A 189 21.59 15.88 9.92
N ALA A 190 20.51 16.65 9.84
CA ALA A 190 19.95 17.25 11.04
C ALA A 190 19.59 16.13 12.06
N PRO A 191 19.75 16.33 13.38
CA PRO A 191 19.52 15.29 14.39
C PRO A 191 18.10 14.69 14.38
N ASP A 192 17.15 15.36 13.72
CA ASP A 192 15.74 15.00 13.54
C ASP A 192 15.43 14.40 12.15
N ALA A 193 16.44 14.16 11.30
CA ALA A 193 16.23 13.59 9.98
C ALA A 193 15.73 12.14 10.06
N VAL A 194 14.49 11.92 9.64
CA VAL A 194 13.81 10.63 9.59
C VAL A 194 13.59 10.20 8.15
N ARG A 195 13.84 8.93 7.81
CA ARG A 195 13.63 8.40 6.45
C ARG A 195 12.15 8.43 6.07
N ALA A 196 11.29 8.11 7.02
CA ALA A 196 9.86 8.39 6.98
C ALA A 196 9.47 8.92 8.37
N GLY A 197 8.87 10.11 8.42
CA GLY A 197 8.35 10.65 9.67
C GLY A 197 7.22 9.80 10.24
N ALA A 198 7.10 9.77 11.56
CA ALA A 198 5.99 9.11 12.23
C ALA A 198 4.66 9.66 11.69
N THR A 199 3.96 8.82 10.93
CA THR A 199 2.67 9.17 10.32
C THR A 199 1.64 8.20 10.87
N LYS A 200 0.68 8.71 11.65
CA LYS A 200 -0.59 7.99 11.80
C LYS A 200 -1.26 8.07 10.43
N ILE A 201 -1.73 6.93 9.92
CA ILE A 201 -2.77 6.91 8.88
C ILE A 201 -4.00 7.51 9.57
N LEU A 202 -4.09 8.83 9.58
CA LEU A 202 -5.29 9.54 9.98
C LEU A 202 -6.26 9.28 8.83
N THR A 203 -7.21 8.38 9.03
CA THR A 203 -8.43 8.38 8.25
C THR A 203 -9.12 9.72 8.51
N SER A 204 -8.82 10.72 7.69
CA SER A 204 -9.70 11.87 7.57
C SER A 204 -10.95 11.42 6.83
N SER A 205 -11.90 10.83 7.57
CA SER A 205 -13.31 10.93 7.18
C SER A 205 -13.86 12.16 7.90
N PRO A 206 -13.97 13.33 7.24
CA PRO A 206 -15.10 14.18 7.55
C PRO A 206 -16.32 13.49 6.95
N TYR A 207 -17.35 13.32 7.78
CA TYR A 207 -18.61 12.60 7.54
C TYR A 207 -18.57 11.10 7.86
#